data_AF-A0A392R168-F1
#
_entry.id   AF-A0A392R168-F1
#
_cell.length_a   1.000
_cell.length_b   1.000
_cell.length_c   1.000
_cell.angle_alpha   90.00
_cell.angle_beta   90.00
_cell.angle_gamma   90.00
#
_symmetry.space_group_name_H-M   'P 1'
#
loop_
_entity.id
_entity.type
_entity.pdbx_description
1 polymer ?
#
loop_
_entity_poly.entity_id
_entity_poly.type
_entity_poly.pdbx_seq_one_letter_code
_entity_poly.pdbx_strand_id
1 'polypeptide(L)' 'REHPYEDERRRELNRHPGRNRFTLRILESRIPRTLEKPPKMETYDGTTDPDEHLEHFDTVLDYYQA' A
#
# COMPACT_ATOMS: atom_id res chain seq x y z
N ARG A 1 10.03 -24.84 -2.10
CA ARG A 1 10.22 -24.62 -3.56
C ARG A 1 9.98 -23.14 -3.80
N GLU A 2 11.04 -22.34 -3.73
CA GLU A 2 11.00 -20.89 -3.97
C GLU A 2 10.59 -20.67 -5.44
N HIS A 3 9.50 -19.96 -5.68
CA HIS A 3 9.02 -19.64 -7.03
C HIS A 3 9.77 -18.39 -7.55
N PRO A 4 10.61 -18.49 -8.59
CA PRO A 4 11.44 -17.37 -9.05
C PRO A 4 10.68 -16.41 -10.00
N TYR A 5 9.37 -16.22 -9.82
CA TYR A 5 8.49 -15.64 -10.84
C TYR A 5 8.21 -14.13 -10.74
N GLU A 6 8.97 -13.38 -9.93
CA GLU A 6 8.63 -11.97 -9.62
C GLU A 6 9.72 -10.92 -9.90
N ASP A 7 10.90 -11.30 -10.40
CA ASP A 7 11.96 -10.30 -10.68
C ASP A 7 12.03 -9.86 -12.16
N GLU A 8 11.80 -10.79 -13.11
CA GLU A 8 11.95 -10.48 -14.53
C GLU A 8 10.76 -9.67 -15.11
N ARG A 9 9.52 -9.95 -14.66
CA ARG A 9 8.32 -9.20 -15.09
C ARG A 9 8.35 -7.73 -14.67
N ARG A 10 9.04 -7.41 -13.56
CA ARG A 10 9.19 -6.02 -13.09
C ARG A 10 10.07 -5.20 -14.02
N ARG A 11 11.10 -5.80 -14.61
CA ARG A 11 12.02 -5.07 -15.50
C ARG A 11 11.38 -4.78 -16.86
N GLU A 12 10.53 -5.67 -17.35
CA GLU A 12 9.88 -5.52 -18.67
C GLU A 12 8.72 -4.52 -18.65
N LEU A 13 7.94 -4.45 -17.56
CA LEU A 13 6.87 -3.46 -17.41
C LEU A 13 7.39 -2.00 -17.35
N ASN A 14 8.67 -1.79 -17.00
CA ASN A 14 9.28 -0.46 -16.91
C ASN A 14 9.59 0.19 -18.28
N ARG A 15 9.39 -0.54 -19.39
CA ARG A 15 9.33 0.05 -20.74
C ARG A 15 7.88 0.24 -21.16
N HIS A 16 7.22 1.23 -20.57
CA HIS A 16 5.92 1.67 -21.05
C HIS A 16 6.03 2.14 -22.51
N PRO A 17 5.30 1.55 -23.47
CA PRO A 17 5.31 1.98 -24.87
C PRO A 17 4.82 3.43 -25.07
N GLY A 18 4.21 4.02 -24.03
CA GLY A 18 3.78 5.42 -23.97
C GLY A 18 4.58 6.29 -23.00
N ARG A 19 5.83 5.91 -22.65
CA ARG A 19 6.68 6.66 -21.72
C ARG A 19 7.03 8.02 -22.31
N ASN A 20 6.21 9.02 -22.01
CA ASN A 20 6.35 10.40 -22.43
C ASN A 20 6.56 11.30 -21.19
N ARG A 21 6.82 12.59 -21.42
CA ARG A 21 7.05 13.56 -20.33
C ARG A 21 5.89 13.67 -19.35
N PHE A 22 4.67 13.36 -19.75
CA PHE A 22 3.51 13.35 -18.87
C PHE A 22 3.48 12.09 -17.99
N THR A 23 3.63 10.90 -18.57
CA THR A 23 3.64 9.64 -17.81
C THR A 23 4.82 9.55 -16.85
N LEU A 24 5.99 10.08 -17.24
CA LEU A 24 7.16 10.17 -16.36
C LEU A 24 6.87 10.98 -15.11
N ARG A 25 6.26 12.16 -15.27
CA ARG A 25 5.90 13.01 -14.13
C ARG A 25 4.93 12.34 -13.19
N ILE A 26 3.97 11.54 -13.69
CA ILE A 26 3.05 10.78 -12.83
C ILE A 26 3.80 9.70 -12.05
N LEU A 27 4.64 8.91 -12.73
CA LEU A 27 5.40 7.83 -12.09
C LEU A 27 6.42 8.37 -11.07
N GLU A 28 6.98 9.55 -11.31
CA GLU A 28 7.94 10.23 -10.42
C GLU A 28 7.26 11.04 -9.31
N SER A 29 5.95 11.27 -9.40
CA SER A 29 5.21 12.01 -8.37
C SER A 29 5.10 11.19 -7.10
N ARG A 30 5.37 11.84 -5.96
CA ARG A 30 5.12 11.24 -4.65
C ARG A 30 3.62 11.19 -4.39
N ILE A 31 3.16 10.06 -3.83
CA ILE A 31 1.79 9.94 -3.34
C ILE A 31 1.67 10.91 -2.13
N PRO A 32 0.65 11.78 -2.10
CA PRO A 32 0.36 12.58 -0.92
C PRO A 32 0.13 11.69 0.31
N ARG A 33 0.54 12.12 1.50
CA ARG A 33 0.37 11.34 2.74
C ARG A 33 -1.07 10.90 2.99
N THR A 34 -2.04 11.75 2.64
CA THR A 34 -3.48 11.46 2.75
C THR A 34 -3.97 10.35 1.79
N LEU A 35 -3.16 10.00 0.79
CA LEU A 35 -3.42 8.94 -0.18
C LEU A 35 -2.40 7.81 -0.07
N GLU A 36 -1.50 7.86 0.92
CA GLU A 36 -0.65 6.73 1.23
C GLU A 36 -1.50 5.54 1.67
N LYS A 37 -0.93 4.34 1.58
CA LYS A 37 -1.64 3.13 1.96
C LYS A 37 -1.84 3.15 3.48
N PRO A 38 -3.07 2.94 3.98
CA PRO A 38 -3.28 2.82 5.41
C PRO A 38 -2.45 1.67 6.02
N PRO A 39 -2.12 1.76 7.31
CA PRO A 39 -1.58 0.62 8.04
C PRO A 39 -2.48 -0.60 7.86
N LYS A 40 -1.86 -1.79 7.81
CA LYS A 40 -2.63 -3.04 7.74
C LYS A 40 -3.36 -3.20 9.06
N MET A 41 -4.69 -3.26 8.98
CA MET A 41 -5.54 -3.56 10.13
C MET A 41 -5.41 -5.05 10.46
N GLU A 42 -5.10 -5.37 11.71
CA GLU A 42 -5.11 -6.75 12.18
C GLU A 42 -6.54 -7.32 12.11
N THR A 43 -6.66 -8.56 11.65
CA THR A 43 -7.94 -9.26 11.61
C THR A 43 -8.29 -9.79 12.99
N TYR A 44 -9.48 -9.46 13.49
CA TYR A 44 -9.97 -10.04 14.74
C TYR A 44 -10.15 -11.55 14.61
N ASP A 45 -9.46 -12.32 15.45
CA ASP A 45 -9.51 -13.78 15.42
C ASP A 45 -10.57 -14.38 16.35
N GLY A 46 -11.27 -13.55 17.13
CA GLY A 46 -12.30 -13.99 18.06
C GLY A 46 -11.79 -14.59 19.37
N THR A 47 -10.47 -14.58 19.61
CA THR A 47 -9.85 -15.19 20.79
C THR A 47 -9.31 -14.18 21.80
N THR A 48 -9.04 -12.97 21.32
CA THR A 48 -8.60 -11.80 22.08
C THR A 48 -9.78 -10.94 22.54
N ASP A 49 -9.52 -10.08 23.52
CA ASP A 49 -10.53 -9.16 24.05
C ASP A 49 -11.00 -8.18 22.94
N PRO A 50 -12.32 -8.03 22.72
CA PRO A 50 -12.84 -7.13 21.69
C PRO A 50 -12.46 -5.66 21.91
N ASP A 51 -12.33 -5.20 23.15
CA ASP A 51 -12.02 -3.80 23.46
C ASP A 51 -10.55 -3.49 23.12
N GLU A 52 -9.64 -4.45 23.32
CA GLU A 52 -8.24 -4.34 22.88
C GLU A 52 -8.13 -4.22 21.34
N HIS A 53 -9.01 -4.91 20.61
CA HIS A 53 -9.06 -4.78 19.15
C HIS A 53 -9.57 -3.42 18.67
N LEU A 54 -10.44 -2.75 19.43
CA LEU A 54 -10.99 -1.44 19.07
C LEU A 54 -9.95 -0.33 19.12
N GLU A 55 -8.96 -0.38 20.01
CA GLU A 55 -7.86 0.60 20.07
C GLU A 55 -7.05 0.69 18.76
N HIS A 56 -6.96 -0.42 18.03
CA HIS A 56 -6.28 -0.47 16.73
C HIS A 56 -7.09 0.20 15.60
N PHE A 57 -8.42 0.25 15.72
CA PHE A 57 -9.28 0.94 14.73
C PHE A 57 -9.16 2.46 14.85
N ASP A 58 -9.12 2.99 16.08
CA ASP A 58 -9.04 4.44 16.30
C ASP A 58 -7.73 5.02 15.76
N THR A 59 -6.61 4.32 15.95
CA THR A 59 -5.30 4.72 15.38
C THR A 59 -5.26 4.66 13.85
N VAL A 60 -5.93 3.68 13.22
CA VAL A 60 -6.09 3.63 11.76
C VAL A 60 -6.98 4.77 11.27
N LEU A 61 -8.01 5.15 12.02
CA LEU A 61 -8.92 6.21 11.64
C LEU A 61 -8.25 7.60 11.71
N ASP A 62 -7.40 7.84 12.71
CA ASP A 62 -6.61 9.07 12.84
C ASP A 62 -5.64 9.27 11.68
N TYR A 63 -5.10 8.19 11.10
CA TYR A 63 -4.29 8.25 9.87
C TYR A 63 -5.03 8.91 8.70
N TYR A 64 -6.35 8.73 8.59
CA TYR A 64 -7.16 9.32 7.53
C TYR A 64 -7.62 10.75 7.82
N GLN A 65 -7.51 11.20 9.08
CA GLN A 65 -7.91 12.54 9.51
C GLN A 65 -6.74 13.55 9.54
N ALA A 66 -5.49 13.08 9.38
CA ALA A 66 -4.25 13.86 9.49
C ALA A 66 -3.78 14.53 8.18
#